data_AF-A6IY05-F1
#
_entry.id   AF-A6IY05-F1
#
_cell.length_a   1.000
_cell.length_b   1.000
_cell.length_c   1.000
_cell.angle_alpha   90.00
_cell.angle_beta   90.00
_cell.angle_gamma   90.00
#
_symmetry.space_group_name_H-M   'P 1'
#
loop_
_entity.id
_entity.type
_entity.pdbx_description
1 polymer ?
#
loop_
_entity_poly.entity_id
_entity_poly.type
_entity_poly.pdbx_seq_one_letter_code
_entity_poly.pdbx_strand_id
1 'polypeptide(L)'
;MDYKAIAQQSAEQVLAYNQDLSGWKVVKTSDTLICHTITQSFAMGSISPRDFIDLVHIKHQDGNMDIISTRSVEFPGYPPTSHYIRGYNHPSGYVCSPLKENPAYSKLVVFVQTEMKGKLLASVIEKSMPSNLVSFFLNVKDGLKIHKAPIPALRSHHSMHSAVHKKK
;
A
#
# COMPACT_ATOMS: atom_id res chain seq x y z
N MET A 1 -18.96 -8.51 12.39
CA MET A 1 -18.75 -7.84 11.10
C MET A 1 -18.70 -8.92 10.04
N ASP A 2 -19.40 -8.74 8.94
CA ASP A 2 -19.40 -9.68 7.83
C ASP A 2 -18.22 -9.37 6.90
N TYR A 3 -17.14 -10.12 7.05
CA TYR A 3 -15.94 -9.94 6.23
C TYR A 3 -16.13 -10.34 4.77
N LYS A 4 -17.10 -11.22 4.47
CA LYS A 4 -17.42 -11.61 3.10
C LYS A 4 -18.09 -10.45 2.38
N ALA A 5 -19.06 -9.80 3.03
CA ALA A 5 -19.70 -8.61 2.49
C ALA A 5 -18.69 -7.47 2.28
N ILE A 6 -17.73 -7.28 3.20
CA ILE A 6 -16.71 -6.24 3.04
C ILE A 6 -15.73 -6.56 1.90
N ALA A 7 -15.31 -7.82 1.76
CA ALA A 7 -14.47 -8.24 0.64
C ALA A 7 -15.18 -8.01 -0.71
N GLN A 8 -16.46 -8.39 -0.79
CA GLN A 8 -17.30 -8.17 -1.97
C GLN A 8 -17.47 -6.68 -2.28
N GLN A 9 -17.79 -5.87 -1.28
CA GLN A 9 -17.92 -4.42 -1.43
C GLN A 9 -16.62 -3.76 -1.89
N SER A 10 -15.49 -4.21 -1.33
CA SER A 10 -14.15 -3.70 -1.72
C SER A 10 -13.87 -4.04 -3.18
N ALA A 11 -14.19 -5.27 -3.61
CA ALA A 11 -14.04 -5.68 -4.99
C ALA A 11 -14.94 -4.86 -5.94
N GLU A 12 -16.22 -4.67 -5.60
CA GLU A 12 -17.18 -3.89 -6.40
C GLU A 12 -16.72 -2.44 -6.61
N GLN A 13 -16.17 -1.80 -5.57
CA GLN A 13 -15.67 -0.42 -5.68
C GLN A 13 -14.55 -0.30 -6.71
N VAL A 14 -13.53 -1.17 -6.63
CA VAL A 14 -12.42 -1.12 -7.59
C VAL A 14 -12.84 -1.59 -8.99
N LEU A 15 -13.79 -2.52 -9.08
CA LEU A 15 -14.35 -3.01 -10.34
C LEU A 15 -15.22 -1.97 -11.07
N ALA A 16 -15.89 -1.10 -10.32
CA ALA A 16 -16.69 -0.02 -10.89
C ALA A 16 -15.82 1.03 -11.60
N TYR A 17 -14.56 1.19 -11.21
CA TYR A 17 -13.61 1.96 -12.00
C TYR A 17 -13.29 1.17 -13.27
N ASN A 18 -13.57 1.71 -14.45
CA ASN A 18 -13.17 1.10 -15.72
C ASN A 18 -12.55 2.16 -16.61
N GLN A 19 -11.60 1.73 -17.45
CA GLN A 19 -11.09 2.54 -18.54
C GLN A 19 -12.21 2.67 -19.57
N ASP A 20 -12.68 3.89 -19.83
CA ASP A 20 -13.64 4.13 -20.92
C ASP A 20 -12.90 4.45 -22.23
N LEU A 21 -13.66 4.62 -23.31
CA LEU A 21 -13.14 4.93 -24.65
C LEU A 21 -12.41 6.28 -24.73
N SER A 22 -12.51 7.14 -23.70
CA SER A 22 -11.77 8.40 -23.59
C SER A 22 -10.38 8.24 -22.94
N GLY A 23 -10.00 7.01 -22.59
CA GLY A 23 -8.72 6.67 -21.98
C GLY A 23 -8.80 6.53 -20.47
N TRP A 24 -7.66 6.68 -19.78
CA TRP A 24 -7.65 6.81 -18.33
C TRP A 24 -8.35 8.11 -17.94
N LYS A 25 -9.68 8.05 -17.81
CA LYS A 25 -10.39 8.98 -16.94
C LYS A 25 -9.94 8.60 -15.54
N VAL A 26 -8.74 9.04 -15.16
CA VAL A 26 -8.27 8.95 -13.78
C VAL A 26 -9.35 9.68 -13.02
N VAL A 27 -10.22 8.91 -12.35
CA VAL A 27 -11.14 9.46 -11.37
C VAL A 27 -10.21 9.94 -10.26
N LYS A 28 -9.62 11.12 -10.45
CA LYS A 28 -8.88 11.88 -9.45
C LYS A 28 -9.92 12.51 -8.55
N THR A 29 -10.72 11.68 -7.90
CA THR A 29 -11.22 12.08 -6.59
C THR A 29 -10.02 12.10 -5.65
N SER A 30 -10.06 12.93 -4.61
CA SER A 30 -9.00 12.97 -3.59
C SER A 30 -8.65 11.60 -3.01
N ASP A 31 -9.60 10.67 -3.09
CA ASP A 31 -9.55 9.38 -2.41
C ASP A 31 -9.21 8.22 -3.36
N THR A 32 -8.84 8.52 -4.61
CA THR A 32 -8.44 7.50 -5.59
C THR A 32 -7.10 7.85 -6.20
N LEU A 33 -6.18 6.89 -6.19
CA LEU A 33 -4.80 7.07 -6.63
C LEU A 33 -4.26 5.84 -7.34
N ILE A 34 -3.19 6.03 -8.12
CA ILE A 34 -2.44 4.95 -8.75
C ILE A 34 -1.12 4.82 -7.99
N CYS A 35 -0.86 3.65 -7.44
CA CYS A 35 0.37 3.29 -6.76
C CYS A 35 1.28 2.51 -7.70
N HIS A 36 2.53 2.94 -7.84
CA HIS A 36 3.60 2.09 -8.33
C HIS A 36 4.41 1.58 -7.14
N THR A 37 4.27 0.28 -6.83
CA THR A 37 4.92 -0.37 -5.70
C THR A 37 5.97 -1.34 -6.21
N ILE A 38 7.20 -1.23 -5.72
CA ILE A 38 8.27 -2.20 -5.99
C ILE A 38 8.50 -3.01 -4.73
N THR A 39 8.35 -4.33 -4.82
CA THR A 39 8.63 -5.22 -3.69
C THR A 39 10.12 -5.53 -3.60
N GLN A 40 10.59 -5.78 -2.39
CA GLN A 40 11.90 -6.39 -2.19
C GLN A 40 11.88 -7.86 -2.63
N SER A 41 13.06 -8.44 -2.77
CA SER A 41 13.17 -9.89 -2.92
C SER A 41 12.80 -10.58 -1.60
N PHE A 42 12.12 -11.72 -1.67
CA PHE A 42 11.75 -12.52 -0.51
C PHE A 42 11.86 -14.02 -0.80
N ALA A 43 11.52 -14.86 0.19
CA ALA A 43 11.73 -16.30 0.14
C ALA A 43 13.21 -16.68 -0.10
N MET A 44 14.12 -16.04 0.64
CA MET A 44 15.57 -16.23 0.52
C MET A 44 16.09 -16.01 -0.91
N GLY A 45 15.54 -15.02 -1.62
CA GLY A 45 15.95 -14.72 -2.99
C GLY A 45 15.22 -15.53 -4.07
N SER A 46 14.47 -16.56 -3.70
CA SER A 46 13.70 -17.38 -4.65
C SER A 46 12.62 -16.57 -5.38
N ILE A 47 12.14 -15.50 -4.75
CA ILE A 47 11.23 -14.53 -5.35
C ILE A 47 11.98 -13.19 -5.46
N SER A 48 12.46 -12.87 -6.65
CA SER A 48 12.99 -11.55 -7.03
C SER A 48 12.04 -10.35 -6.78
N PRO A 49 12.48 -9.10 -6.90
CA PRO A 49 11.60 -7.93 -6.88
C PRO A 49 10.51 -7.96 -7.97
N ARG A 50 9.31 -7.47 -7.65
CA ARG A 50 8.18 -7.26 -8.57
C ARG A 50 7.75 -5.80 -8.54
N ASP A 51 7.30 -5.27 -9.68
CA ASP A 51 6.54 -4.03 -9.71
C ASP A 51 5.04 -4.32 -9.77
N PHE A 52 4.24 -3.50 -9.08
CA PHE A 52 2.79 -3.53 -9.08
C PHE A 52 2.27 -2.14 -9.38
N ILE A 53 1.30 -2.06 -10.29
CA ILE A 53 0.62 -0.82 -10.65
C ILE A 53 -0.83 -0.97 -10.22
N ASP A 54 -1.16 -0.42 -9.05
CA ASP A 54 -2.44 -0.63 -8.42
C ASP A 54 -3.28 0.65 -8.41
N LEU A 55 -4.53 0.54 -8.83
CA LEU A 55 -5.55 1.51 -8.49
C LEU A 55 -5.94 1.27 -7.03
N VAL A 56 -5.85 2.33 -6.22
CA VAL A 56 -6.21 2.33 -4.81
C VAL A 56 -7.34 3.32 -4.60
N HIS A 57 -8.41 2.88 -3.97
CA HIS A 57 -9.52 3.72 -3.56
C HIS A 57 -9.68 3.67 -2.04
N ILE A 58 -9.81 4.82 -1.40
CA ILE A 58 -10.00 4.98 0.03
C ILE A 58 -11.43 5.44 0.25
N LYS A 59 -12.16 4.74 1.12
CA LYS A 59 -13.51 5.09 1.50
C LYS A 59 -13.61 5.20 3.01
N HIS A 60 -13.90 6.40 3.48
CA HIS A 60 -14.27 6.68 4.86
C HIS A 60 -15.74 6.31 5.06
N GLN A 61 -16.01 5.41 6.00
CA GLN A 61 -17.35 4.99 6.40
C GLN A 61 -17.68 5.46 7.82
N ASP A 62 -18.98 5.47 8.14
CA ASP A 62 -19.46 5.80 9.47
C ASP A 62 -18.83 4.92 10.55
N GLY A 63 -18.66 5.48 11.75
CA GLY A 63 -18.06 4.77 12.88
C GLY A 63 -16.53 4.72 12.85
N ASN A 64 -15.88 5.69 12.20
CA ASN A 64 -14.42 5.81 12.11
C ASN A 64 -13.76 4.59 11.44
N MET A 65 -14.42 4.08 10.40
CA MET A 65 -13.95 2.91 9.65
C MET A 65 -13.46 3.34 8.26
N ASP A 66 -12.27 2.90 7.91
CA ASP A 66 -11.69 3.12 6.59
C ASP A 66 -11.60 1.81 5.82
N ILE A 67 -12.07 1.84 4.58
CA ILE A 67 -11.91 0.74 3.63
C ILE A 67 -10.99 1.22 2.52
N ILE A 68 -9.90 0.49 2.31
CA ILE A 68 -8.96 0.73 1.22
C ILE A 68 -9.11 -0.45 0.26
N SER A 69 -9.56 -0.18 -0.95
CA SER A 69 -9.73 -1.20 -1.98
C SER A 69 -8.66 -1.04 -3.05
N THR A 70 -8.09 -2.16 -3.48
CA THR A 70 -6.98 -2.16 -4.44
C THR A 70 -7.22 -3.16 -5.56
N ARG A 71 -6.73 -2.85 -6.77
CA ARG A 71 -6.54 -3.83 -7.85
C ARG A 71 -5.45 -3.36 -8.79
N SER A 72 -4.76 -4.29 -9.42
CA SER A 72 -3.82 -3.95 -10.48
C SER A 72 -4.53 -3.46 -11.73
N VAL A 73 -3.87 -2.52 -12.42
CA VAL A 73 -4.37 -1.89 -13.63
C VAL A 73 -3.25 -1.61 -14.64
N GLU A 74 -3.61 -1.52 -15.91
CA GLU A 74 -2.68 -1.17 -16.99
C GLU A 74 -2.58 0.35 -17.18
N PHE A 75 -1.60 0.99 -16.55
CA PHE A 75 -1.41 2.45 -16.64
C PHE A 75 -0.29 2.83 -17.63
N PRO A 76 -0.56 3.63 -18.68
CA PRO A 76 0.43 4.03 -19.69
C PRO A 76 1.67 4.73 -19.16
N GLY A 77 1.58 5.39 -17.99
CA GLY A 77 2.74 6.03 -17.36
C GLY A 77 3.74 5.04 -16.74
N TYR A 78 3.36 3.77 -16.57
CA TYR A 78 4.21 2.71 -16.05
C TYR A 78 4.05 1.42 -16.87
N PRO A 79 4.50 1.42 -18.15
CA PRO A 79 4.48 0.20 -18.95
C PRO A 79 5.41 -0.86 -18.34
N PRO A 80 5.16 -2.16 -18.55
CA PRO A 80 6.07 -3.21 -18.12
C PRO A 80 7.48 -3.01 -18.68
N THR A 81 8.50 -3.24 -17.84
CA THR A 81 9.92 -3.16 -18.23
C THR A 81 10.63 -4.48 -17.94
N SER A 82 11.85 -4.66 -18.45
CA SER A 82 12.66 -5.85 -18.14
C SER A 82 13.31 -5.83 -16.75
N HIS A 83 13.26 -4.70 -16.03
CA HIS A 83 13.90 -4.57 -14.72
C HIS A 83 13.16 -5.33 -13.62
N TYR A 84 11.83 -5.41 -13.73
CA TYR A 84 10.96 -6.04 -12.75
C TYR A 84 9.94 -6.94 -13.44
N ILE A 85 9.58 -8.04 -12.77
CA ILE A 85 8.43 -8.83 -13.19
C ILE A 85 7.18 -8.08 -12.71
N ARG A 86 6.28 -7.74 -13.65
CA ARG A 86 4.98 -7.15 -13.33
C ARG A 86 4.13 -8.16 -12.56
N GLY A 87 3.97 -7.92 -11.27
CA GLY A 87 3.00 -8.64 -10.45
C GLY A 87 1.57 -8.18 -10.76
N TYR A 88 0.59 -8.92 -10.27
CA TYR A 88 -0.82 -8.56 -10.44
C TYR A 88 -1.60 -8.81 -9.16
N ASN A 89 -2.21 -7.77 -8.61
CA ASN A 89 -3.17 -7.85 -7.53
C ASN A 89 -4.58 -7.94 -8.12
N HIS A 90 -5.25 -9.05 -7.84
CA HIS A 90 -6.70 -9.11 -7.98
C HIS A 90 -7.37 -8.17 -6.99
N PRO A 91 -8.67 -7.85 -7.15
CA PRO A 91 -9.41 -7.05 -6.19
C PRO A 91 -9.14 -7.50 -4.75
N SER A 92 -8.53 -6.60 -3.98
CA SER A 92 -7.96 -6.81 -2.65
C SER A 92 -8.24 -5.58 -1.79
N GLY A 93 -7.81 -5.56 -0.53
CA GLY A 93 -7.96 -4.38 0.28
C GLY A 93 -7.68 -4.52 1.76
N TYR A 94 -7.89 -3.42 2.47
CA TYR A 94 -7.69 -3.26 3.90
C TYR A 94 -8.95 -2.67 4.51
N VAL A 95 -9.28 -3.12 5.71
CA VAL A 95 -10.35 -2.56 6.52
C VAL A 95 -9.75 -2.20 7.86
N CYS A 96 -9.74 -0.90 8.17
CA CYS A 96 -9.34 -0.40 9.47
C CYS A 96 -10.59 0.07 10.20
N SER A 97 -10.87 -0.50 11.36
CA SER A 97 -12.00 -0.09 12.19
C SER A 97 -11.57 0.05 13.65
N PRO A 98 -12.30 0.78 14.50
CA PRO A 98 -12.09 0.72 15.93
C PRO A 98 -12.27 -0.71 16.44
N LEU A 99 -11.44 -1.13 17.40
CA LEU A 99 -11.64 -2.39 18.09
C LEU A 99 -12.81 -2.21 19.08
N LYS A 100 -13.86 -3.03 18.97
CA LYS A 100 -15.11 -2.86 19.72
C LYS A 100 -14.89 -2.92 21.23
N GLU A 101 -14.01 -3.81 21.65
CA GLU A 101 -13.71 -4.09 23.05
C GLU A 101 -12.80 -3.02 23.65
N ASN A 102 -12.04 -2.30 22.81
CA ASN A 102 -11.15 -1.23 23.25
C ASN A 102 -10.91 -0.20 22.12
N PRO A 103 -11.68 0.90 22.09
CA PRO A 103 -11.57 1.92 21.05
C PRO A 103 -10.22 2.64 20.96
N ALA A 104 -9.33 2.48 21.97
CA ALA A 104 -7.95 2.97 21.88
C ALA A 104 -7.08 2.16 20.89
N TYR A 105 -7.59 1.02 20.40
CA TYR A 105 -6.95 0.15 19.42
C TYR A 105 -7.80 0.05 18.15
N SER A 106 -7.13 -0.24 17.04
CA SER A 106 -7.77 -0.48 15.75
C SER A 106 -7.67 -1.96 15.38
N LYS A 107 -8.69 -2.47 14.71
CA LYS A 107 -8.67 -3.76 14.03
C LYS A 107 -8.34 -3.52 12.55
N LEU A 108 -7.22 -4.07 12.11
CA LEU A 108 -6.84 -4.11 10.71
C LEU A 108 -7.13 -5.50 10.15
N VAL A 109 -7.97 -5.58 9.12
CA VAL A 109 -8.22 -6.80 8.35
C VAL A 109 -7.76 -6.59 6.93
N VAL A 110 -7.04 -7.57 6.38
CA VAL A 110 -6.39 -7.46 5.08
C VAL A 110 -6.82 -8.61 4.21
N PHE A 111 -7.27 -8.29 3.01
CA PHE A 111 -7.59 -9.23 1.94
C PHE A 111 -6.53 -9.07 0.85
N VAL A 112 -5.79 -10.15 0.58
CA VAL A 112 -4.71 -10.14 -0.40
C VAL A 112 -4.92 -11.28 -1.38
N GLN A 113 -5.00 -10.94 -2.66
CA GLN A 113 -5.03 -11.90 -3.75
C GLN A 113 -4.02 -11.47 -4.82
N THR A 114 -2.77 -11.89 -4.61
CA THR A 114 -1.63 -11.46 -5.43
C THR A 114 -1.10 -12.61 -6.28
N GLU A 115 -0.92 -12.33 -7.57
CA GLU A 115 -0.13 -13.14 -8.49
C GLU A 115 1.28 -12.56 -8.63
N MET A 116 2.28 -13.32 -8.18
CA MET A 116 3.68 -12.91 -8.24
C MET A 116 4.28 -13.00 -9.66
N LYS A 117 3.59 -13.72 -10.57
CA LYS A 117 3.98 -14.04 -11.94
C LYS A 117 5.43 -14.59 -12.07
N GLY A 118 5.83 -14.85 -13.32
CA GLY A 118 7.13 -15.43 -13.65
C GLY A 118 7.21 -16.94 -13.44
N LYS A 119 8.42 -17.48 -13.55
CA LYS A 119 8.70 -18.92 -13.43
C LYS A 119 8.88 -19.31 -11.96
N LEU A 120 7.82 -19.21 -11.18
CA LEU A 120 7.80 -19.61 -9.77
C LEU A 120 7.06 -20.93 -9.57
N LEU A 121 7.57 -21.78 -8.69
CA LEU A 121 6.83 -22.95 -8.21
C LEU A 121 5.75 -22.51 -7.22
N ALA A 122 4.54 -23.05 -7.35
CA ALA A 122 3.43 -22.75 -6.45
C ALA A 122 3.82 -22.96 -4.97
N SER A 123 4.56 -24.02 -4.67
CA SER A 123 5.03 -24.34 -3.32
C SER A 123 5.94 -23.27 -2.70
N VAL A 124 6.70 -22.52 -3.51
CA VAL A 124 7.53 -21.39 -3.02
C VAL A 124 6.63 -20.22 -2.65
N ILE A 125 5.59 -19.94 -3.43
CA ILE A 125 4.62 -18.89 -3.16
C ILE A 125 3.81 -19.24 -1.90
N GLU A 126 3.23 -20.45 -1.85
CA GLU A 126 2.38 -20.91 -0.74
C GLU A 126 3.12 -20.92 0.61
N LYS A 127 4.40 -21.28 0.63
CA LYS A 127 5.21 -21.28 1.85
C LYS A 127 5.66 -19.88 2.30
N SER A 128 5.79 -18.94 1.36
CA SER A 128 6.38 -17.63 1.65
C SER A 128 5.35 -16.52 1.87
N MET A 129 4.20 -16.59 1.21
CA MET A 129 3.15 -15.56 1.30
C MET A 129 2.60 -15.37 2.72
N PRO A 130 2.29 -16.42 3.51
CA PRO A 130 1.82 -16.23 4.89
C PRO A 130 2.84 -15.48 5.75
N SER A 131 4.13 -15.84 5.66
CA SER A 131 5.20 -15.17 6.39
C SER A 131 5.36 -13.71 5.95
N ASN A 132 5.24 -13.42 4.65
CA ASN A 132 5.29 -12.06 4.12
C ASN A 132 4.12 -11.20 4.67
N LEU A 133 2.92 -11.76 4.78
CA LEU A 133 1.76 -11.07 5.38
C LEU A 133 1.96 -10.80 6.88
N VAL A 134 2.53 -11.75 7.62
CA VAL A 134 2.89 -11.53 9.04
C VAL A 134 3.91 -10.39 9.16
N SER A 135 4.96 -10.40 8.34
CA SER A 135 5.95 -9.32 8.30
C SER A 135 5.31 -7.97 7.98
N PHE A 136 4.33 -7.93 7.08
CA PHE A 136 3.55 -6.71 6.82
C PHE A 136 2.88 -6.18 8.10
N PHE A 137 2.16 -7.00 8.86
CA PHE A 137 1.53 -6.56 10.11
C PHE A 137 2.55 -6.08 11.15
N LEU A 138 3.72 -6.72 11.24
CA LEU A 138 4.80 -6.29 12.13
C LEU A 138 5.32 -4.91 11.72
N ASN A 139 5.58 -4.69 10.43
CA ASN A 139 6.02 -3.41 9.90
C ASN A 139 4.98 -2.30 10.13
N VAL A 140 3.69 -2.59 9.96
CA VAL A 140 2.61 -1.65 10.29
C VAL A 140 2.67 -1.29 11.78
N LYS A 141 2.76 -2.29 12.66
CA LYS A 141 2.82 -2.07 14.11
C LYS A 141 4.03 -1.21 14.51
N ASP A 142 5.19 -1.43 13.91
CA ASP A 142 6.39 -0.66 14.20
C ASP A 142 6.33 0.76 13.62
N GLY A 143 5.83 0.93 12.39
CA GLY A 143 5.59 2.24 11.80
C GLY A 143 4.64 3.11 12.63
N LEU A 144 3.59 2.50 13.22
CA LEU A 144 2.66 3.20 14.11
C LEU A 144 3.33 3.69 15.40
N LYS A 145 4.34 2.99 15.94
CA LYS A 145 5.07 3.46 17.13
C LYS A 145 5.92 4.69 16.82
N ILE A 146 6.53 4.72 15.64
CA ILE A 146 7.33 5.86 15.17
C ILE A 146 6.43 7.09 15.00
N HIS A 147 5.23 6.91 14.42
CA HIS A 147 4.29 8.02 14.23
C HIS A 147 3.67 8.53 15.53
N LYS A 148 3.52 7.67 16.55
CA LYS A 148 3.07 8.05 17.89
C LYS A 148 4.16 8.73 18.74
N ALA A 149 5.43 8.65 18.34
CA ALA A 149 6.48 9.40 19.01
C ALA A 149 6.26 10.91 18.73
N PRO A 150 6.36 11.79 19.75
CA PRO A 150 6.37 13.22 19.48
C PRO A 150 7.52 13.50 18.53
N ILE A 151 7.21 14.08 17.36
CA ILE A 151 8.23 14.66 16.47
C ILE A 151 9.06 15.60 17.37
N PRO A 152 10.38 15.38 17.56
CA PRO A 152 11.18 16.34 18.30
C PRO A 152 11.05 17.66 17.54
N ALA A 153 10.53 18.69 18.23
CA ALA A 153 10.50 20.04 17.68
C ALA A 153 11.89 20.33 17.15
N LEU A 154 12.00 20.52 15.83
CA LEU A 154 13.23 20.90 15.18
C LEU A 154 13.65 22.22 15.83
N ARG A 155 14.59 22.17 16.78
CA ARG A 155 15.19 23.38 17.36
C ARG A 155 15.90 24.07 16.20
N SER A 156 15.29 25.12 15.69
CA SER A 156 15.91 26.04 14.75
C SER A 156 17.08 26.73 15.46
N HIS A 157 18.26 26.11 15.42
CA HIS A 157 19.50 26.83 15.70
C HIS A 157 19.79 27.72 14.50
N HIS A 158 19.24 28.94 14.52
CA HIS A 158 19.79 30.05 13.76
C HIS A 158 21.17 30.36 14.32
N SER A 159 22.21 29.81 13.69
CA SER A 159 23.56 30.36 13.79
C SER A 159 23.71 31.41 12.70
N MET A 160 23.48 32.67 13.08
CA MET A 160 24.05 33.80 12.34
C MET A 160 25.52 33.90 12.77
N HIS A 161 26.45 33.67 11.86
CA HIS A 161 27.81 34.17 12.04
C HIS A 161 28.31 34.81 10.75
N SER A 162 28.48 36.12 10.86
CA SER A 162 28.91 37.08 9.87
C SER A 162 30.29 36.74 9.29
N ALA A 163 30.40 36.83 7.96
CA ALA A 163 31.68 36.85 7.27
C ALA A 163 32.41 38.17 7.62
N VAL A 164 33.57 38.06 8.26
CA VAL A 164 34.53 39.16 8.40
C VAL A 164 35.72 38.84 7.51
N HIS A 165 35.87 39.65 6.45
CA HIS A 165 37.08 39.74 5.65
C HIS A 165 38.28 40.14 6.52
N LYS A 166 39.43 39.48 6.32
CA LYS A 166 40.74 40.12 6.52
C LYS A 166 41.65 39.86 5.32
N LYS A 167 41.97 40.96 4.63
CA LYS A 167 43.14 41.11 3.76
C LYS A 167 44.42 40.89 4.57
N LYS A 168 45.36 40.15 3.98
CA LYS A 168 46.73 40.63 3.72
C LYS A 168 47.35 39.77 2.64
#